data_AF-A0A916RTR1-F1
#
_entry.id   AF-A0A916RTR1-F1
#
_cell.length_a   1.000
_cell.length_b   1.000
_cell.length_c   1.000
_cell.angle_alpha   90.00
_cell.angle_beta   90.00
_cell.angle_gamma   90.00
#
_symmetry.space_group_name_H-M   'P 1'
#
loop_
_entity.id
_entity.type
_entity.pdbx_description
1 polymer ?
#
loop_
_entity_poly.entity_id
_entity_poly.type
_entity_poly.pdbx_seq_one_letter_code
_entity_poly.pdbx_strand_id
1 'polypeptide(L)' 'MVEREFIKNMMKKIIEDTEKNKNRSSDEIIQTIIEELTHQKATNQTNRMIN' A
#
# COMPACT_ATOMS: atom_id res chain seq x y z
N MET A 1 -19.55 -1.99 1.43
CA MET A 1 -19.22 -1.36 0.13
C MET A 1 -17.86 -0.67 0.15
N VAL A 2 -17.57 0.16 1.16
CA VAL A 2 -16.29 0.91 1.28
C VAL A 2 -15.05 0.01 1.31
N GLU A 3 -15.06 -1.11 2.04
CA GLU A 3 -13.91 -2.05 2.09
C GLU A 3 -13.58 -2.69 0.74
N ARG A 4 -14.59 -3.03 -0.06
CA ARG A 4 -14.38 -3.66 -1.37
C ARG A 4 -13.67 -2.71 -2.34
N GLU A 5 -14.05 -1.44 -2.30
CA GLU A 5 -13.47 -0.41 -3.16
C GLU A 5 -12.08 0.01 -2.67
N PHE A 6 -11.84 0.00 -1.36
CA PHE A 6 -10.50 0.15 -0.79
C PHE A 6 -9.55 -0.96 -1.25
N ILE A 7 -9.96 -2.22 -1.13
CA ILE A 7 -9.14 -3.37 -1.56
C ILE A 7 -8.86 -3.30 -3.06
N LYS A 8 -9.87 -2.95 -3.87
CA LYS A 8 -9.73 -2.80 -5.32
C LYS A 8 -8.72 -1.71 -5.69
N ASN A 9 -8.73 -0.57 -5.01
CA ASN A 9 -7.78 0.51 -5.25
C ASN A 9 -6.36 0.14 -4.82
N MET A 10 -6.22 -0.56 -3.70
CA MET A 10 -4.93 -1.08 -3.24
C MET A 10 -4.34 -2.06 -4.26
N MET A 11 -5.13 -2.99 -4.78
CA MET A 11 -4.68 -3.94 -5.80
C MET A 11 -4.27 -3.25 -7.11
N LYS A 12 -5.03 -2.24 -7.56
CA LYS A 12 -4.66 -1.46 -8.75
C LYS A 12 -3.31 -0.78 -8.60
N LYS A 13 -3.05 -0.16 -7.45
CA LYS A 13 -1.78 0.51 -7.16
C LYS A 13 -0.61 -0.48 -7.19
N ILE A 14 -0.76 -1.66 -6.59
CA ILE A 14 0.27 -2.71 -6.62
C ILE A 14 0.59 -3.14 -8.05
N ILE A 15 -0.43 -3.30 -8.90
CA ILE A 15 -0.24 -3.67 -10.31
C ILE A 15 0.48 -2.55 -11.06
N GLU A 16 0.05 -1.30 -10.94
CA GLU A 16 0.69 -0.16 -11.59
C GLU A 16 2.15 0.01 -11.16
N ASP A 17 2.44 -0.18 -9.87
CA ASP A 17 3.80 -0.11 -9.33
C ASP A 17 4.65 -1.29 -9.82
N THR A 18 4.07 -2.49 -9.95
CA THR A 18 4.76 -3.66 -10.51
C THR A 18 5.07 -3.48 -12.00
N GLU A 19 4.12 -2.96 -12.78
CA GLU A 19 4.29 -2.70 -14.21
C GLU A 19 5.27 -1.55 -14.50
N LYS A 20 5.26 -0.49 -13.68
CA LYS A 20 6.24 0.61 -13.77
C LYS A 20 7.63 0.18 -13.36
N ASN A 21 7.75 -0.73 -12.39
CA ASN A 21 9.01 -1.22 -11.86
C ASN A 21 9.47 -2.53 -12.52
N LYS A 22 9.34 -2.65 -13.85
CA LYS A 22 9.72 -3.85 -14.63
C LYS A 22 11.15 -4.38 -14.40
N ASN A 23 12.04 -3.59 -13.79
CA ASN A 23 13.43 -3.94 -13.50
C ASN A 23 13.70 -4.19 -12.00
N ARG A 24 12.69 -4.14 -11.14
CA ARG A 24 12.83 -4.44 -9.71
C ARG A 24 12.60 -5.91 -9.44
N SER A 25 13.40 -6.45 -8.54
CA SER A 25 13.20 -7.80 -8.03
C SER A 25 11.88 -7.90 -7.27
N SER A 26 11.30 -9.10 -7.21
CA SER A 26 10.10 -9.36 -6.41
C SER A 26 10.29 -8.96 -4.94
N ASP A 27 11.51 -9.08 -4.42
CA ASP A 27 11.86 -8.68 -3.05
C ASP A 27 11.74 -7.16 -2.84
N GLU A 28 12.18 -6.35 -3.80
CA GLU A 28 12.03 -4.89 -3.73
C GLU A 28 10.57 -4.43 -3.80
N ILE A 29 9.74 -5.14 -4.58
CA ILE A 29 8.30 -4.88 -4.68
C ILE A 29 7.62 -5.23 -3.35
N ILE A 30 7.93 -6.41 -2.79
CA ILE A 30 7.40 -6.84 -1.48
C ILE A 30 7.79 -5.85 -0.39
N GLN A 31 9.06 -5.42 -0.36
CA GLN A 31 9.55 -4.45 0.61
C GLN A 31 8.80 -3.11 0.50
N THR A 32 8.57 -2.63 -0.72
CA THR A 32 7.80 -1.40 -0.98
C THR A 32 6.37 -1.53 -0.43
N ILE A 33 5.70 -2.67 -0.67
CA ILE A 33 4.34 -2.92 -0.17
C ILE A 33 4.31 -2.94 1.36
N ILE A 34 5.28 -3.59 2.01
CA ILE A 34 5.39 -3.65 3.48
C ILE A 34 5.56 -2.24 4.06
N GLU A 35 6.41 -1.42 3.45
CA GLU A 35 6.64 -0.04 3.87
C GLU A 35 5.37 0.79 3.74
N GLU A 36 4.64 0.71 2.63
CA GLU A 36 3.40 1.45 2.45
C GLU A 36 2.31 1.07 3.46
N LEU A 37 2.15 -0.23 3.74
CA LEU A 37 1.18 -0.73 4.72
C LEU A 37 1.56 -0.32 6.16
N THR A 38 2.85 -0.31 6.48
CA THR A 38 3.36 0.11 7.78
C THR A 38 3.14 1.61 8.00
N HIS A 39 3.42 2.44 6.97
CA HIS A 39 3.17 3.88 7.04
C HIS A 39 1.69 4.22 7.15
N GLN A 40 0.81 3.53 6.41
CA GLN A 40 -0.64 3.73 6.55
C GLN A 40 -1.13 3.39 7.97
N LYS A 41 -0.60 2.32 8.58
CA LYS A 41 -0.94 1.96 9.96
C LYS A 41 -0.51 3.04 10.96
N ALA A 42 0.70 3.60 10.78
CA ALA A 42 1.20 4.68 11.63
C ALA A 42 0.34 5.95 11.51
N THR A 43 0.01 6.38 10.28
CA THR A 43 -0.83 7.56 10.03
C THR A 43 -2.24 7.41 10.60
N ASN A 44 -2.82 6.21 10.51
CA ASN A 44 -4.14 5.92 11.08
C ASN A 44 -4.13 5.87 12.62
N GLN A 45 -3.01 5.51 13.25
CA GLN A 45 -2.87 5.60 14.72
C GLN A 45 -2.73 7.04 15.18
N THR A 46 -1.94 7.86 14.48
CA THR A 46 -1.78 9.28 14.79
C THR A 46 -3.11 10.04 14.69
N ASN A 47 -3.92 9.78 13.65
CA ASN A 47 -5.25 10.39 13.50
C ASN A 47 -6.26 9.95 14.57
N ARG A 48 -6.05 8.80 15.23
CA ARG A 48 -6.89 8.32 16.35
C ARG A 48 -6.48 8.88 17.71
N MET A 49 -5.26 9.39 17.87
CA MET A 49 -4.80 10.00 19.12
C MET A 49 -5.12 11.50 19.20
N ILE A 50 -5.39 12.14 18.05
CA ILE A 50 -5.63 13.58 17.95
C ILE A 50 -7.14 13.91 17.93
N ASN A 51 -8.03 12.91 17.80
CA ASN A 51 -9.49 13.07 17.86
C ASN A 51 -10.08 12.52 19.15
#